data_AF-A0A3N4V319-F1
#
_entry.id   AF-A0A3N4V319-F1
#
_cell.length_a   1.000
_cell.length_b   1.000
_cell.length_c   1.000
_cell.angle_alpha   90.00
_cell.angle_beta   90.00
_cell.angle_gamma   90.00
#
_symmetry.space_group_name_H-M   'P 1'
#
loop_
_entity.id
_entity.type
_entity.pdbx_description
1 polymer ?
#
loop_
_entity_poly.entity_id
_entity_poly.type
_entity_poly.pdbx_seq_one_letter_code
_entity_poly.pdbx_strand_id
1 'polypeptide(L)'
;MAFEQKYDAATREAATARVLERRATNPKDRHVFMVVADEFGVGQQSLRAWVAAATPESDKPARKKQRPRFSAVVTTKVAADDEPAAASDEIEAVADPEVPVSRSAMTPDKDPAPADTKVTALEAEAADLRRGNNALKAAMRLLLDA
;
A
#
# COMPACT_ATOMS: atom_id res chain seq x y z
N MET A 1 -4.55 -22.67 25.48
CA MET A 1 -3.27 -21.93 25.55
C MET A 1 -3.58 -20.46 25.31
N ALA A 2 -3.40 -19.61 26.31
CA ALA A 2 -3.59 -18.16 26.15
C ALA A 2 -2.29 -17.59 25.57
N PHE A 3 -2.32 -17.10 24.32
CA PHE A 3 -1.21 -16.35 23.77
C PHE A 3 -1.16 -15.03 24.51
N GLU A 4 -0.11 -14.80 25.29
CA GLU A 4 0.17 -13.50 25.92
C GLU A 4 0.03 -12.42 24.84
N GLN A 5 -1.00 -11.58 25.01
CA GLN A 5 -1.33 -10.57 24.03
C GLN A 5 -0.23 -9.50 24.14
N LYS A 6 0.79 -9.63 23.28
CA LYS A 6 2.04 -8.84 23.32
C LYS A 6 1.83 -7.32 23.27
N TYR A 7 0.62 -6.88 22.95
CA TYR A 7 0.20 -5.49 22.94
C TYR A 7 -1.21 -5.37 23.50
N ASP A 8 -1.39 -4.44 24.43
CA ASP A 8 -2.69 -4.10 24.99
C ASP A 8 -3.62 -3.49 23.93
N ALA A 9 -4.91 -3.68 24.09
CA ALA A 9 -5.92 -3.17 23.17
C ALA A 9 -5.88 -1.63 23.11
N ALA A 10 -5.60 -0.96 24.23
CA ALA A 10 -5.48 0.50 24.27
C ALA A 10 -4.29 1.01 23.45
N THR A 11 -3.14 0.32 23.49
CA THR A 11 -1.96 0.68 22.68
C THR A 11 -2.25 0.51 21.19
N ARG A 12 -2.99 -0.55 20.82
CA ARG A 12 -3.43 -0.78 19.43
C ARG A 12 -4.29 0.37 18.94
N GLU A 13 -5.31 0.76 19.70
CA GLU A 13 -6.24 1.84 19.32
C GLU A 13 -5.51 3.18 19.21
N ALA A 14 -4.70 3.54 20.21
CA ALA A 14 -3.91 4.77 20.20
C ALA A 14 -2.93 4.83 19.01
N ALA A 15 -2.23 3.74 18.71
CA ALA A 15 -1.31 3.68 17.58
C ALA A 15 -2.04 3.79 16.23
N THR A 16 -3.21 3.15 16.09
CA THR A 16 -4.02 3.26 14.85
C THR A 16 -4.57 4.67 14.65
N ALA A 17 -5.06 5.32 15.71
CA ALA A 17 -5.54 6.71 15.65
C ALA A 17 -4.42 7.66 15.20
N ARG A 18 -3.21 7.47 15.76
CA ARG A 18 -2.06 8.32 15.41
C ARG A 18 -1.59 8.14 13.97
N VAL A 19 -1.67 6.94 13.41
CA VAL A 19 -1.40 6.70 11.98
C VAL A 19 -2.43 7.43 11.11
N LEU A 20 -3.72 7.37 11.46
CA LEU A 20 -4.78 8.01 10.68
C LEU A 20 -4.62 9.54 10.69
N GLU A 21 -4.31 10.14 11.84
CA GLU A 21 -3.99 11.56 11.95
C GLU A 21 -2.79 11.96 11.09
N ARG A 22 -1.67 11.22 11.18
CA ARG A 22 -0.48 11.52 10.36
C ARG A 22 -0.74 11.33 8.87
N ARG A 23 -1.58 10.37 8.47
CA ARG A 23 -2.00 10.20 7.06
C ARG A 23 -2.90 11.33 6.58
N ALA A 24 -3.72 11.92 7.46
CA ALA A 24 -4.55 13.08 7.13
C ALA A 24 -3.70 14.34 6.91
N THR A 25 -2.69 14.57 7.75
CA THR A 25 -1.79 15.74 7.60
C THR A 25 -0.75 15.54 6.49
N ASN A 26 -0.22 14.33 6.31
CA ASN A 26 0.86 14.03 5.36
C ASN A 26 0.55 12.76 4.54
N PRO A 27 -0.36 12.83 3.54
CA PRO A 27 -0.83 11.67 2.79
C PRO A 27 0.23 11.01 1.90
N LYS A 28 1.32 11.72 1.56
CA LYS A 28 2.43 11.20 0.73
C LYS A 28 3.59 10.61 1.54
N ASP A 29 3.59 10.76 2.85
CA ASP A 29 4.70 10.26 3.66
C ASP A 29 4.63 8.74 3.81
N ARG A 30 5.65 8.05 3.31
CA ARG A 30 5.76 6.59 3.33
C ARG A 30 6.27 6.08 4.69
N HIS A 31 6.85 6.95 5.51
CA HIS A 31 7.48 6.59 6.77
C HIS A 31 6.56 6.70 7.99
N VAL A 32 5.30 7.11 7.81
CA VAL A 32 4.31 7.22 8.90
C VAL A 32 4.23 5.95 9.75
N PHE A 33 4.18 4.77 9.11
CA PHE A 33 4.15 3.50 9.84
C PHE A 33 5.43 3.18 10.60
N MET A 34 6.58 3.69 10.13
CA MET A 34 7.87 3.48 10.80
C MET A 34 7.97 4.36 12.04
N VAL A 35 7.63 5.64 11.92
CA VAL A 35 7.69 6.59 13.03
C VAL A 35 6.70 6.20 14.13
N VAL A 36 5.46 5.84 13.77
CA VAL A 36 4.46 5.41 14.77
C VAL A 36 4.82 4.03 15.35
N ALA A 37 5.47 3.15 14.59
CA ALA A 37 5.98 1.89 15.13
C ALA A 37 7.05 2.11 16.20
N ASP A 38 7.96 3.05 15.96
CA ASP A 38 9.03 3.42 16.87
C ASP A 38 8.48 4.12 18.13
N GLU A 39 7.57 5.08 17.97
CA GLU A 39 6.91 5.81 19.07
C GLU A 39 6.18 4.90 20.07
N PHE A 40 5.56 3.82 19.58
CA PHE A 40 4.75 2.91 20.40
C PHE A 40 5.43 1.56 20.66
N GLY A 41 6.66 1.35 20.19
CA GLY A 41 7.38 0.07 20.33
C GLY A 41 6.67 -1.14 19.68
N VAL A 42 5.80 -0.88 18.70
CA VAL A 42 5.01 -1.91 18.00
C VAL A 42 5.63 -2.26 16.67
N GLY A 43 5.61 -3.55 16.31
CA GLY A 43 6.09 -3.99 15.01
C GLY A 43 5.33 -3.32 13.85
N GLN A 44 6.06 -2.81 12.86
CA GLN A 44 5.49 -2.10 11.71
C GLN A 44 4.44 -2.94 10.94
N GLN A 45 4.66 -4.27 10.84
CA GLN A 45 3.70 -5.18 10.19
C GLN A 45 2.40 -5.33 10.99
N SER A 46 2.48 -5.35 12.31
CA SER A 46 1.30 -5.42 13.20
C SER A 46 0.48 -4.14 13.09
N LEU A 47 1.14 -2.98 13.10
CA LEU A 47 0.48 -1.69 12.92
C LEU A 47 -0.23 -1.58 11.56
N ARG A 48 0.41 -2.06 10.48
CA ARG A 48 -0.24 -2.14 9.15
C ARG A 48 -1.46 -3.05 9.15
N ALA A 49 -1.40 -4.20 9.82
CA ALA A 49 -2.53 -5.13 9.91
C ALA A 49 -3.70 -4.52 10.70
N TRP A 50 -3.41 -3.79 11.78
CA TRP A 50 -4.44 -3.12 12.58
C TRP A 50 -5.08 -1.94 11.85
N VAL A 51 -4.28 -1.10 11.18
CA VAL A 51 -4.81 -0.01 10.35
C VAL A 51 -5.64 -0.57 9.20
N ALA A 52 -5.20 -1.64 8.53
CA ALA A 52 -5.99 -2.30 7.49
C ALA A 52 -7.30 -2.91 8.00
N ALA A 53 -7.36 -3.32 9.28
CA ALA A 53 -8.59 -3.77 9.91
C ALA A 53 -9.49 -2.60 10.36
N ALA A 54 -8.89 -1.46 10.74
CA ALA A 54 -9.58 -0.28 11.25
C ALA A 54 -10.10 0.66 10.15
N THR A 55 -9.48 0.69 8.96
CA THR A 55 -10.03 1.36 7.77
C THR A 55 -10.73 0.32 6.88
N PRO A 56 -12.06 0.15 6.99
CA PRO A 56 -12.84 -0.67 6.07
C PRO A 56 -13.05 0.06 4.73
N GLU A 57 -11.97 0.52 4.10
CA GLU A 57 -12.03 1.17 2.79
C GLU A 57 -11.61 0.17 1.71
N SER A 58 -12.66 -0.41 1.10
CA SER A 58 -12.74 -1.00 -0.23
C SER A 58 -11.74 -2.08 -0.66
N ASP A 59 -12.31 -3.24 -0.98
CA ASP A 59 -11.76 -4.29 -1.84
C ASP A 59 -10.36 -4.79 -1.50
N LYS A 60 -10.31 -5.83 -0.68
CA LYS A 60 -9.20 -6.78 -0.57
C LYS A 60 -8.90 -7.34 -1.97
N PRO A 61 -7.83 -6.93 -2.69
CA PRO A 61 -7.51 -7.64 -3.92
C PRO A 61 -7.02 -9.03 -3.51
N ALA A 62 -7.77 -10.05 -3.91
CA ALA A 62 -7.39 -11.44 -3.74
C ALA A 62 -5.93 -11.60 -4.20
N ARG A 63 -5.04 -12.02 -3.29
CA ARG A 63 -3.62 -12.24 -3.59
C ARG A 63 -3.53 -13.25 -4.73
N LYS A 64 -3.24 -12.78 -5.96
CA LYS A 64 -3.06 -13.64 -7.12
C LYS A 64 -1.85 -14.52 -6.83
N LYS A 65 -2.07 -15.81 -6.58
CA LYS A 65 -1.01 -16.81 -6.44
C LYS A 65 -0.23 -16.82 -7.76
N GLN A 66 1.00 -16.31 -7.76
CA GLN A 66 1.89 -16.34 -8.92
C GLN A 66 2.16 -17.82 -9.25
N ARG A 67 1.67 -18.28 -10.41
CA ARG A 67 1.97 -19.63 -10.90
C ARG A 67 3.47 -19.68 -11.22
N PRO A 68 4.22 -20.69 -10.75
CA PRO A 68 5.62 -20.80 -11.11
C PRO A 68 5.72 -21.13 -12.61
N ARG A 69 6.43 -20.27 -13.36
CA ARG A 69 6.78 -20.53 -14.76
C ARG A 69 8.05 -21.37 -14.77
N PHE A 70 7.91 -22.68 -14.64
CA PHE A 70 9.02 -23.57 -14.98
C PHE A 70 9.07 -23.72 -16.50
N SER A 71 10.06 -23.09 -17.12
CA SER A 71 10.57 -23.54 -18.42
C SER A 71 12.07 -23.70 -18.30
N ALA A 72 12.52 -24.90 -17.92
CA ALA A 72 13.90 -25.28 -18.12
C ALA A 72 14.00 -25.92 -19.51
N VAL A 73 14.39 -25.13 -20.51
CA VAL A 73 14.85 -25.69 -21.78
C VAL A 73 16.26 -26.22 -21.52
N VAL A 74 16.43 -27.53 -21.64
CA VAL A 74 17.74 -28.19 -21.59
C VAL A 74 18.46 -27.88 -22.89
N THR A 75 19.50 -27.06 -22.84
CA THR A 75 20.45 -26.89 -23.96
C THR A 75 21.70 -27.70 -23.66
N THR A 76 21.88 -28.81 -24.36
CA THR A 76 23.16 -29.52 -24.41
C THR A 76 24.11 -28.77 -25.33
N LYS A 77 25.15 -28.14 -24.78
CA LYS A 77 26.30 -27.63 -25.55
C LYS A 77 27.18 -28.82 -25.95
N VAL A 78 27.26 -29.09 -27.25
CA VAL A 78 28.29 -29.96 -27.84
C VAL A 78 29.62 -29.20 -27.77
N ALA A 79 30.62 -29.83 -27.15
CA ALA A 79 31.97 -29.32 -27.03
C ALA A 79 32.63 -29.32 -28.40
N ALA A 80 33.20 -28.17 -28.80
CA ALA A 80 34.16 -28.09 -29.88
C ALA A 80 35.54 -28.45 -29.32
N ASP A 81 36.23 -29.34 -30.01
CA ASP A 81 37.59 -29.78 -29.75
C ASP A 81 38.58 -28.62 -29.54
N ASP A 82 39.56 -28.92 -28.70
CA ASP A 82 40.66 -28.10 -28.24
C ASP A 82 41.70 -27.90 -29.36
N GLU A 83 42.00 -26.65 -29.73
CA GLU A 83 43.32 -26.27 -30.26
C GLU A 83 43.70 -24.86 -29.78
N PRO A 84 44.85 -24.69 -29.09
CA PRO A 84 45.33 -23.38 -28.65
C PRO A 84 46.29 -22.80 -29.70
N ALA A 85 45.96 -21.64 -30.26
CA ALA A 85 46.90 -20.84 -31.04
C ALA A 85 46.86 -19.37 -30.59
N ALA A 86 48.02 -18.92 -30.15
CA ALA A 86 48.33 -17.58 -29.65
C ALA A 86 48.07 -16.48 -30.70
N ALA A 87 47.65 -15.31 -30.21
CA ALA A 87 48.21 -14.00 -30.61
C ALA A 87 47.55 -12.89 -29.78
N SER A 88 48.38 -12.22 -28.99
CA SER A 88 48.17 -10.87 -28.47
C SER A 88 48.12 -9.86 -29.63
N ASP A 89 47.15 -8.95 -29.62
CA ASP A 89 47.36 -7.59 -30.15
C ASP A 89 46.32 -6.60 -29.61
N GLU A 90 46.79 -5.38 -29.37
CA GLU A 90 46.11 -4.22 -28.81
C GLU A 90 45.02 -3.68 -29.75
N ILE A 91 43.96 -3.07 -29.19
CA ILE A 91 43.27 -1.95 -29.85
C ILE A 91 42.68 -0.98 -28.82
N GLU A 92 43.17 0.25 -28.95
CA GLU A 92 42.75 1.50 -28.33
C GLU A 92 41.28 1.90 -28.64
N ALA A 93 40.67 2.50 -27.62
CA ALA A 93 39.97 3.80 -27.63
C ALA A 93 38.62 4.04 -28.37
N VAL A 94 37.82 4.86 -27.66
CA VAL A 94 36.77 5.81 -28.09
C VAL A 94 35.38 5.25 -28.40
N ALA A 95 34.41 5.54 -27.52
CA ALA A 95 33.33 6.50 -27.79
C ALA A 95 32.17 6.36 -26.78
N ASP A 96 31.95 7.42 -26.03
CA ASP A 96 30.74 7.70 -25.24
C ASP A 96 29.55 7.96 -26.19
N PRO A 97 28.36 7.40 -25.97
CA PRO A 97 27.14 7.99 -26.52
C PRO A 97 26.29 8.63 -25.41
N GLU A 98 26.43 9.95 -25.27
CA GLU A 98 25.44 10.82 -24.61
C GLU A 98 24.08 10.66 -25.31
N VAL A 99 23.10 10.12 -24.59
CA VAL A 99 21.68 10.13 -25.01
C VAL A 99 21.00 11.36 -24.42
N PRO A 100 20.55 12.35 -25.23
CA PRO A 100 19.78 13.46 -24.69
C PRO A 100 18.37 12.97 -24.33
N VAL A 101 18.12 12.73 -23.04
CA VAL A 101 16.76 12.48 -22.53
C VAL A 101 16.01 13.80 -22.48
N SER A 102 15.20 14.05 -23.51
CA SER A 102 14.18 15.10 -23.53
C SER A 102 13.27 14.99 -22.31
N ARG A 103 13.46 15.86 -21.32
CA ARG A 103 12.50 16.06 -20.23
C ARG A 103 11.30 16.82 -20.78
N SER A 104 10.26 16.08 -21.18
CA SER A 104 8.93 16.68 -21.30
C SER A 104 8.53 17.22 -19.93
N ALA A 105 8.46 18.54 -19.83
CA ALA A 105 7.88 19.26 -18.71
C ALA A 105 6.41 18.87 -18.59
N MET A 106 6.06 18.17 -17.51
CA MET A 106 4.67 17.91 -17.14
C MET A 106 4.19 19.09 -16.30
N THR A 107 3.42 19.99 -16.89
CA THR A 107 2.70 21.03 -16.17
C THR A 107 1.59 20.39 -15.33
N PRO A 108 1.50 20.64 -14.01
CA PRO A 108 0.32 20.27 -13.24
C PRO A 108 -0.64 21.45 -13.26
N ASP A 109 -1.42 21.56 -14.32
CA ASP A 109 -2.64 22.36 -14.28
C ASP A 109 -3.75 21.46 -13.72
N LYS A 110 -3.95 21.52 -12.41
CA LYS A 110 -5.11 20.92 -11.77
C LYS A 110 -5.48 21.73 -10.54
N ASP A 111 -6.39 22.68 -10.76
CA ASP A 111 -7.12 23.41 -9.73
C ASP A 111 -7.57 22.48 -8.58
N PRO A 112 -7.19 22.76 -7.33
CA PRO A 112 -7.76 22.08 -6.18
C PRO A 112 -9.14 22.68 -5.88
N ALA A 113 -10.21 22.02 -6.34
CA ALA A 113 -11.53 22.25 -5.74
C ALA A 113 -11.44 21.93 -4.23
N PRO A 114 -11.98 22.79 -3.34
CA PRO A 114 -11.75 22.67 -1.90
C PRO A 114 -12.39 21.40 -1.37
N ALA A 115 -11.57 20.54 -0.76
CA ALA A 115 -11.96 19.28 -0.14
C ALA A 115 -13.16 19.44 0.83
N ASP A 116 -13.33 20.65 1.39
CA ASP A 116 -14.41 21.03 2.32
C ASP A 116 -15.82 20.81 1.75
N THR A 117 -16.01 20.99 0.43
CA THR A 117 -17.32 20.77 -0.21
C THR A 117 -17.70 19.29 -0.26
N LYS A 118 -16.71 18.42 -0.43
CA LYS A 118 -16.92 16.96 -0.44
C LYS A 118 -17.17 16.44 0.96
N VAL A 119 -16.45 16.95 1.96
CA VAL A 119 -16.64 16.57 3.36
C VAL A 119 -18.04 16.95 3.85
N THR A 120 -18.49 18.18 3.58
CA THR A 120 -19.83 18.63 3.97
C THR A 120 -20.95 17.84 3.29
N ALA A 121 -20.79 17.46 2.02
CA ALA A 121 -21.74 16.58 1.33
C ALA A 121 -21.80 15.18 1.95
N LEU A 122 -20.65 14.59 2.28
CA LEU A 122 -20.57 13.28 2.94
C LEU A 122 -21.14 13.29 4.35
N GLU A 123 -20.96 14.38 5.11
CA GLU A 123 -21.56 14.53 6.44
C GLU A 123 -23.09 14.62 6.39
N ALA A 124 -23.64 15.31 5.39
CA ALA A 124 -25.08 15.36 5.16
C ALA A 124 -25.65 13.96 4.82
N GLU A 125 -24.99 13.24 3.92
CA GLU A 125 -25.39 11.87 3.56
C GLU A 125 -25.31 10.91 4.77
N ALA A 126 -24.27 11.03 5.60
CA ALA A 126 -24.15 10.25 6.83
C ALA A 126 -25.28 10.56 7.83
N ALA A 127 -25.74 11.81 7.91
CA ALA A 127 -26.87 12.19 8.76
C ALA A 127 -28.20 11.56 8.28
N ASP A 128 -28.41 11.49 6.96
CA ASP A 128 -29.58 10.84 6.37
C ASP A 128 -29.58 9.33 6.61
N LEU A 129 -28.44 8.67 6.39
CA LEU A 129 -28.30 7.23 6.66
C LEU A 129 -28.51 6.89 8.14
N ARG A 130 -28.05 7.73 9.07
CA ARG A 130 -28.30 7.55 10.51
C ARG A 130 -29.78 7.68 10.84
N ARG A 131 -30.49 8.65 10.26
CA ARG A 131 -31.94 8.81 10.43
C ARG A 131 -32.71 7.59 9.90
N GLY A 132 -32.39 7.13 8.69
CA GLY A 132 -33.00 5.94 8.10
C GLY A 132 -32.78 4.68 8.94
N ASN A 133 -31.54 4.45 9.41
CA ASN A 133 -31.23 3.31 10.26
C ASN A 133 -31.96 3.36 11.61
N ASN A 134 -32.14 4.54 12.21
CA ASN A 134 -32.90 4.68 13.46
C ASN A 134 -34.39 4.38 13.25
N ALA A 135 -34.97 4.84 12.14
CA ALA A 135 -36.35 4.52 11.78
C ALA A 135 -36.53 3.02 11.55
N LEU A 136 -35.59 2.37 10.85
CA LEU A 136 -35.60 0.93 10.62
C LEU A 136 -35.50 0.15 11.94
N LYS A 137 -34.60 0.56 12.84
CA LYS A 137 -34.47 -0.05 14.18
C LYS A 137 -35.74 0.10 15.01
N ALA A 138 -36.41 1.26 14.95
CA ALA A 138 -37.67 1.48 15.64
C ALA A 138 -38.79 0.57 15.08
N ALA A 139 -38.87 0.44 13.76
CA ALA A 139 -39.81 -0.47 13.11
C ALA A 139 -39.53 -1.94 13.48
N MET A 140 -38.26 -2.36 13.52
CA MET A 140 -37.87 -3.71 13.93
C MET A 140 -38.24 -3.99 15.40
N ARG A 141 -38.07 -3.01 16.30
CA ARG A 141 -38.51 -3.17 17.70
C ARG A 141 -40.01 -3.40 17.81
N LEU A 142 -40.82 -2.57 17.13
CA LEU A 142 -42.28 -2.74 17.13
C LEU A 142 -42.72 -4.10 16.58
N LEU A 143 -42.00 -4.66 15.60
CA LEU A 143 -42.27 -5.99 15.05
C LEU A 143 -41.89 -7.13 16.02
N LEU A 144 -40.83 -6.95 16.81
CA LEU A 144 -40.30 -7.97 17.71
C LEU A 144 -40.94 -7.93 19.11
N ASP A 145 -41.50 -6.78 19.50
CA ASP A 145 -42.22 -6.57 20.76
C ASP A 145 -43.74 -6.87 20.65
N ALA A 146 -44.22 -7.31 19.47
CA ALA A 146 -45.61 -7.72 19.19
C ALA A 146 -45.75 -9.25 19.13
#